data_AF-A0A959ZBW9-F1
#
_entry.id   AF-A0A959ZBW9-F1
#
_cell.length_a   1.000
_cell.length_b   1.000
_cell.length_c   1.000
_cell.angle_alpha   90.00
_cell.angle_beta   90.00
_cell.angle_gamma   90.00
#
_symmetry.space_group_name_H-M   'P 1'
#
loop_
_entity.id
_entity.type
_entity.pdbx_description
1 polymer ?
#
loop_
_entity_poly.entity_id
_entity_poly.type
_entity_poly.pdbx_seq_one_letter_code
_entity_poly.pdbx_strand_id
1 'polypeptide(L)'
;DKAIIDDQKQFDRVTSFFQRTAPELVEGVEHYQGKKPLFEKWEIEKAIQSTLGYRIDLPSGGYLIIDYTEALTVIDVNSGSFTGRGKGGLEETITKVNTEAAAEVVRQLRLRDIGGIIVIDFIDMAKGKNRDKVLGTLREALDADKSKSYLVEISPLGLVEMTRQNITDGVREILTVQCPTCEGEGVVLSAETVALEGLRKMKEIAADHSEDEAFLIRVNPKVAALLNDSDSGLVELEEETGKQFHFEGGEALAIDNFELIESGEKSAIEERALPFRPGEEVFVKIEEPHMYNADDAIARIDSYIISITGAANAVGERKMVRIQSVERASAVAELLPEEAQPEEAKKSPPRKKNGSGGKSGSGGNGNGKPAGGARGQKNGGREAGAGKKPRPDSKNGSEPSSQAESSAKKDEEGEEGDKPVKSGPFGLRRGRRRRGRKKADAGS
;
A
#
# COMPACT_ATOMS: atom_id res chain seq x y z
N ASP A 1 -34.38 0.78 -18.17
CA ASP A 1 -33.55 0.93 -16.96
C ASP A 1 -34.16 1.95 -16.02
N LYS A 2 -33.86 1.86 -14.71
CA LYS A 2 -34.36 2.78 -13.67
C LYS A 2 -33.20 3.52 -13.02
N ALA A 3 -33.40 4.77 -12.65
CA ALA A 3 -32.49 5.57 -11.82
C ALA A 3 -33.02 5.58 -10.37
N ILE A 4 -32.32 4.90 -9.46
CA ILE A 4 -32.73 4.78 -8.06
C ILE A 4 -31.92 5.78 -7.23
N ILE A 5 -32.60 6.63 -6.45
CA ILE A 5 -31.98 7.70 -5.66
C ILE A 5 -32.44 7.57 -4.20
N ASP A 6 -31.53 7.58 -3.24
CA ASP A 6 -31.82 7.40 -1.81
C ASP A 6 -31.83 8.69 -0.97
N ASP A 7 -31.49 9.84 -1.57
CA ASP A 7 -31.66 11.16 -0.99
C ASP A 7 -32.85 11.90 -1.61
N GLN A 8 -33.79 12.33 -0.77
CA GLN A 8 -35.00 13.03 -1.21
C GLN A 8 -34.68 14.31 -1.99
N LYS A 9 -33.68 15.09 -1.57
CA LYS A 9 -33.34 16.35 -2.25
C LYS A 9 -32.77 16.09 -3.65
N GLN A 10 -31.93 15.06 -3.80
CA GLN A 10 -31.43 14.66 -5.12
C GLN A 10 -32.55 14.10 -6.00
N PHE A 11 -33.47 13.30 -5.45
CA PHE A 11 -34.62 12.79 -6.20
C PHE A 11 -35.47 13.92 -6.79
N ASP A 12 -35.82 14.92 -5.96
CA ASP A 12 -36.60 16.07 -6.40
C ASP A 12 -35.86 16.89 -7.47
N ARG A 13 -34.54 17.07 -7.28
CA ARG A 13 -33.68 17.79 -8.22
C ARG A 13 -33.58 17.10 -9.58
N VAL A 14 -33.34 15.79 -9.60
CA VAL A 14 -33.22 15.00 -10.84
C VAL A 14 -34.56 14.92 -11.56
N THR A 15 -35.65 14.69 -10.83
CA THR A 15 -37.02 14.68 -11.38
C THR A 15 -37.36 16.02 -12.03
N SER A 16 -37.09 17.14 -11.34
CA SER A 16 -37.31 18.49 -11.88
C SER A 16 -36.42 18.81 -13.08
N PHE A 17 -35.23 18.21 -13.18
CA PHE A 17 -34.38 18.33 -14.35
C PHE A 17 -35.00 17.60 -15.54
N PHE A 18 -35.37 16.32 -15.41
CA PHE A 18 -35.96 15.55 -16.50
C PHE A 18 -37.32 16.09 -16.95
N GLN A 19 -38.15 16.59 -16.05
CA GLN A 19 -39.40 17.27 -16.44
C GLN A 19 -39.20 18.42 -17.42
N ARG A 20 -38.03 19.07 -17.42
CA ARG A 20 -37.70 20.18 -18.33
C ARG A 20 -36.96 19.74 -19.59
N THR A 21 -36.14 18.70 -19.51
CA THR A 21 -35.22 18.32 -20.59
C THR A 21 -35.63 17.06 -21.34
N ALA A 22 -36.23 16.08 -20.67
CA ALA A 22 -36.63 14.78 -21.21
C ALA A 22 -37.77 14.17 -20.34
N PRO A 23 -39.02 14.65 -20.50
CA PRO A 23 -40.15 14.23 -19.67
C PRO A 23 -40.40 12.71 -19.68
N GLU A 24 -40.07 12.05 -20.78
CA GLU A 24 -40.19 10.59 -20.96
C GLU A 24 -39.29 9.78 -20.00
N LEU A 25 -38.22 10.38 -19.46
CA LEU A 25 -37.32 9.71 -18.51
C LEU A 25 -37.78 9.82 -17.05
N VAL A 26 -38.78 10.66 -16.76
CA VAL A 26 -39.26 10.91 -15.40
C VAL A 26 -39.81 9.64 -14.76
N GLU A 27 -40.56 8.83 -15.51
CA GLU A 27 -41.10 7.56 -15.02
C GLU A 27 -40.01 6.53 -14.66
N GLY A 28 -38.78 6.73 -15.15
CA GLY A 28 -37.62 5.91 -14.83
C GLY A 28 -36.95 6.24 -13.50
N VAL A 29 -37.31 7.34 -12.82
CA VAL A 29 -36.69 7.78 -11.57
C VAL A 29 -37.48 7.26 -10.36
N GLU A 30 -36.81 6.54 -9.46
CA GLU A 30 -37.42 5.94 -8.27
C GLU A 30 -36.73 6.42 -6.99
N HIS A 31 -37.50 6.93 -6.02
CA HIS A 31 -36.98 7.28 -4.70
C HIS A 31 -36.91 6.04 -3.80
N TYR A 32 -35.70 5.70 -3.35
CA TYR A 32 -35.45 4.58 -2.48
C TYR A 32 -35.67 4.94 -1.00
N GLN A 33 -36.61 4.25 -0.37
CA GLN A 33 -36.96 4.44 1.05
C GLN A 33 -36.71 3.18 1.90
N GLY A 34 -35.87 2.26 1.40
CA GLY A 34 -35.55 1.03 2.12
C GLY A 34 -34.72 1.30 3.37
N LYS A 35 -34.87 0.43 4.40
CA LYS A 35 -34.12 0.55 5.66
C LYS A 35 -32.61 0.30 5.50
N LYS A 36 -32.22 -0.59 4.59
CA LYS A 36 -30.81 -0.87 4.28
C LYS A 36 -30.29 0.20 3.32
N PRO A 37 -29.05 0.70 3.46
CA PRO A 37 -28.44 1.59 2.47
C PRO A 37 -28.55 1.04 1.04
N LEU A 38 -28.73 1.94 0.06
CA LEU A 38 -29.01 1.57 -1.32
C LEU A 38 -27.90 0.68 -1.91
N PHE A 39 -26.63 1.04 -1.73
CA PHE A 39 -25.50 0.27 -2.24
C PHE A 39 -25.31 -1.07 -1.52
N GLU A 40 -25.60 -1.14 -0.22
CA GLU A 40 -25.55 -2.40 0.53
C GLU A 40 -26.62 -3.38 0.04
N LYS A 41 -27.84 -2.90 -0.23
CA LYS A 41 -28.94 -3.74 -0.75
C LYS A 41 -28.56 -4.44 -2.06
N TRP A 42 -27.78 -3.78 -2.91
CA TRP A 42 -27.36 -4.28 -4.22
C TRP A 42 -25.91 -4.78 -4.25
N GLU A 43 -25.26 -4.91 -3.09
CA GLU A 43 -23.86 -5.34 -2.94
C GLU A 43 -22.83 -4.51 -3.73
N ILE A 44 -23.18 -3.27 -4.08
CA ILE A 44 -22.32 -2.34 -4.83
C ILE A 44 -21.11 -1.93 -3.98
N GLU A 45 -21.26 -1.83 -2.67
CA GLU A 45 -20.17 -1.44 -1.75
C GLU A 45 -18.97 -2.39 -1.84
N LYS A 46 -19.23 -3.70 -1.91
CA LYS A 46 -18.19 -4.72 -2.09
C LYS A 46 -17.49 -4.56 -3.45
N ALA A 47 -18.27 -4.25 -4.49
CA ALA A 47 -17.72 -3.99 -5.82
C ALA A 47 -16.82 -2.75 -5.82
N ILE A 48 -17.24 -1.65 -5.18
CA ILE A 48 -16.43 -0.43 -5.03
C ILE A 48 -15.13 -0.76 -4.30
N GLN A 49 -15.19 -1.44 -3.15
CA GLN A 49 -13.98 -1.80 -2.40
C GLN A 49 -13.05 -2.70 -3.23
N SER A 50 -13.60 -3.62 -4.04
CA SER A 50 -12.80 -4.45 -4.94
C SER A 50 -12.06 -3.66 -6.02
N THR A 51 -12.52 -2.45 -6.37
CA THR A 51 -11.84 -1.58 -7.35
C THR A 51 -10.53 -0.98 -6.84
N LEU A 52 -10.28 -1.02 -5.53
CA LEU A 52 -9.01 -0.60 -4.94
C LEU A 52 -8.00 -1.74 -4.84
N GLY A 53 -8.45 -2.99 -4.88
CA GLY A 53 -7.57 -4.15 -4.86
C GLY A 53 -6.73 -4.26 -6.13
N TYR A 54 -5.45 -4.63 -6.01
CA TYR A 54 -4.57 -4.83 -7.16
C TYR A 54 -4.84 -6.15 -7.92
N ARG A 55 -5.46 -7.13 -7.25
CA ARG A 55 -5.82 -8.45 -7.80
C ARG A 55 -7.33 -8.59 -8.07
N ILE A 56 -7.68 -9.19 -9.21
CA ILE A 56 -9.07 -9.48 -9.61
C ILE A 56 -9.19 -10.94 -10.02
N ASP A 57 -9.98 -11.73 -9.29
CA ASP A 57 -10.18 -13.14 -9.62
C ASP A 57 -11.12 -13.32 -10.82
N LEU A 58 -10.79 -14.27 -11.70
CA LEU A 58 -11.59 -14.66 -12.87
C LEU A 58 -12.44 -15.91 -12.57
N PRO A 59 -13.60 -16.08 -13.23
CA PRO A 59 -14.49 -17.23 -12.99
C PRO A 59 -13.83 -18.60 -13.16
N SER A 60 -12.89 -18.73 -14.10
CA SER A 60 -12.15 -19.97 -14.33
C SER A 60 -11.00 -20.24 -13.35
N GLY A 61 -10.82 -19.40 -12.32
CA GLY A 61 -9.77 -19.57 -11.31
C GLY A 61 -8.41 -18.94 -11.67
N GLY A 62 -8.33 -18.26 -12.82
CA GLY A 62 -7.27 -17.30 -13.11
C GLY A 62 -7.49 -15.98 -12.37
N TYR A 63 -6.60 -15.02 -12.54
CA TYR A 63 -6.73 -13.68 -11.97
C TYR A 63 -5.97 -12.64 -12.79
N LEU A 64 -6.38 -11.39 -12.65
CA LEU A 64 -5.68 -10.21 -13.18
C LEU A 64 -4.90 -9.53 -12.07
N ILE A 65 -3.74 -8.99 -12.40
CA ILE A 65 -2.99 -8.02 -11.58
C ILE A 65 -2.99 -6.69 -12.33
N ILE A 66 -3.37 -5.61 -11.66
CA ILE A 66 -3.35 -4.25 -12.24
C ILE A 66 -2.30 -3.43 -11.48
N ASP A 67 -1.23 -3.08 -12.19
CA ASP A 67 -0.14 -2.25 -11.69
C ASP A 67 -0.18 -0.87 -12.33
N TYR A 68 -0.03 0.15 -11.50
CA TYR A 68 -0.01 1.54 -11.93
C TYR A 68 1.42 2.01 -11.87
N THR A 69 1.96 2.43 -13.01
CA THR A 69 3.27 3.06 -13.09
C THR A 69 3.10 4.54 -13.36
N GLU A 70 4.20 5.29 -13.40
CA GLU A 70 4.19 6.73 -13.67
C GLU A 70 3.55 7.06 -15.04
N ALA A 71 3.86 6.29 -16.07
CA ALA A 71 3.50 6.64 -17.46
C ALA A 71 2.35 5.80 -18.04
N LEU A 72 2.17 4.57 -17.54
CA LEU A 72 1.22 3.61 -18.10
C LEU A 72 0.66 2.66 -17.04
N THR A 73 -0.47 2.04 -17.35
CA THR A 73 -1.04 0.96 -16.53
C THR A 73 -0.70 -0.39 -17.15
N VAL A 74 -0.16 -1.30 -16.35
CA VAL A 74 0.14 -2.68 -16.76
C VAL A 74 -0.94 -3.59 -16.19
N ILE A 75 -1.44 -4.52 -17.02
CA ILE A 75 -2.38 -5.54 -16.59
C ILE A 75 -1.82 -6.91 -16.95
N ASP A 76 -1.56 -7.74 -15.95
CA ASP A 76 -1.04 -9.10 -16.11
C ASP A 76 -2.14 -10.14 -15.90
N VAL A 77 -2.15 -11.18 -16.75
CA VAL A 77 -3.15 -12.25 -16.73
C VAL A 77 -2.53 -13.56 -16.28
N ASN A 78 -3.05 -14.11 -15.18
CA ASN A 78 -2.57 -15.36 -14.61
C ASN A 78 -3.62 -16.47 -14.69
N SER A 79 -3.19 -17.70 -14.97
CA SER A 79 -4.08 -18.89 -15.00
C SER A 79 -4.39 -19.47 -13.62
N GLY A 80 -3.66 -19.06 -12.58
CA GLY A 80 -3.86 -19.54 -11.21
C GLY A 80 -3.65 -21.05 -11.05
N SER A 81 -4.33 -21.66 -10.07
CA SER A 81 -4.22 -23.11 -9.81
C SER A 81 -4.95 -24.00 -10.81
N PHE A 82 -5.62 -23.41 -11.82
CA PHE A 82 -6.42 -24.13 -12.80
C PHE A 82 -5.55 -24.63 -13.96
N THR A 83 -4.73 -25.66 -13.70
CA THR A 83 -3.77 -26.23 -14.68
C THR A 83 -4.35 -27.40 -15.50
N GLY A 84 -5.62 -27.35 -15.87
CA GLY A 84 -6.17 -28.29 -16.86
C GLY A 84 -6.26 -29.75 -16.42
N ARG A 85 -6.63 -30.06 -15.17
CA ARG A 85 -6.99 -31.43 -14.71
C ARG A 85 -8.31 -31.96 -15.31
N GLY A 86 -8.66 -31.58 -16.54
CA GLY A 86 -9.87 -31.96 -17.25
C GLY A 86 -9.60 -32.40 -18.70
N LYS A 87 -10.66 -32.79 -19.42
CA LYS A 87 -10.60 -33.26 -20.82
C LYS A 87 -10.12 -32.22 -21.85
N GLY A 88 -10.01 -30.94 -21.47
CA GLY A 88 -9.50 -29.86 -22.32
C GLY A 88 -8.00 -29.67 -22.14
N GLY A 89 -7.27 -29.54 -23.24
CA GLY A 89 -5.83 -29.32 -23.21
C GLY A 89 -5.45 -27.98 -22.56
N LEU A 90 -4.19 -27.84 -22.17
CA LEU A 90 -3.62 -26.61 -21.60
C LEU A 90 -3.95 -25.37 -22.45
N GLU A 91 -3.79 -25.49 -23.78
CA GLU A 91 -4.06 -24.41 -24.75
C GLU A 91 -5.52 -23.91 -24.71
N GLU A 92 -6.50 -24.81 -24.53
CA GLU A 92 -7.91 -24.44 -24.46
C GLU A 92 -8.21 -23.70 -23.16
N THR A 93 -7.59 -24.14 -22.05
CA THR A 93 -7.68 -23.49 -20.75
C THR A 93 -7.10 -22.08 -20.79
N ILE A 94 -5.91 -21.92 -21.36
CA ILE A 94 -5.26 -20.61 -21.56
C ILE A 94 -6.15 -19.69 -22.38
N THR A 95 -6.66 -20.18 -23.52
CA THR A 95 -7.55 -19.39 -24.39
C THR A 95 -8.80 -18.94 -23.64
N LYS A 96 -9.39 -19.82 -22.82
CA LYS A 96 -10.56 -19.50 -22.01
C LYS A 96 -10.26 -18.42 -20.98
N VAL A 97 -9.16 -18.56 -20.22
CA VAL A 97 -8.72 -17.57 -19.23
C VAL A 97 -8.47 -16.22 -19.89
N ASN A 98 -7.73 -16.17 -21.00
CA ASN A 98 -7.46 -14.92 -21.71
C ASN A 98 -8.72 -14.27 -22.29
N THR A 99 -9.69 -15.07 -22.74
CA THR A 99 -10.98 -14.55 -23.23
C THR A 99 -11.79 -13.93 -22.09
N GLU A 100 -11.85 -14.60 -20.92
CA GLU A 100 -12.48 -14.05 -19.71
C GLU A 100 -11.76 -12.78 -19.23
N ALA A 101 -10.43 -12.81 -19.24
CA ALA A 101 -9.57 -11.68 -18.91
C ALA A 101 -9.85 -10.48 -19.81
N ALA A 102 -9.95 -10.66 -21.13
CA ALA A 102 -10.21 -9.56 -22.06
C ALA A 102 -11.52 -8.80 -21.73
N ALA A 103 -12.60 -9.53 -21.42
CA ALA A 103 -13.85 -8.92 -21.01
C ALA A 103 -13.74 -8.23 -19.64
N GLU A 104 -13.04 -8.86 -18.70
CA GLU A 104 -12.87 -8.35 -17.34
C GLU A 104 -11.97 -7.11 -17.29
N VAL A 105 -10.91 -7.05 -18.11
CA VAL A 105 -10.04 -5.88 -18.26
C VAL A 105 -10.88 -4.65 -18.58
N VAL A 106 -11.72 -4.70 -19.62
CA VAL A 106 -12.54 -3.55 -20.02
C VAL A 106 -13.57 -3.19 -18.95
N ARG A 107 -14.10 -4.19 -18.22
CA ARG A 107 -14.96 -3.94 -17.07
C ARG A 107 -14.22 -3.16 -15.99
N GLN A 108 -12.99 -3.55 -15.65
CA GLN A 108 -12.15 -2.87 -14.65
C GLN A 108 -11.71 -1.48 -15.10
N LEU A 109 -11.36 -1.29 -16.38
CA LEU A 109 -11.04 0.04 -16.94
C LEU A 109 -12.20 1.02 -16.71
N ARG A 110 -13.44 0.58 -16.90
CA ARG A 110 -14.64 1.40 -16.65
C ARG A 110 -14.91 1.62 -15.18
N LEU A 111 -14.79 0.59 -14.35
CA LEU A 111 -15.09 0.70 -12.91
C LEU A 111 -14.06 1.53 -12.15
N ARG A 112 -12.80 1.48 -12.55
CA ARG A 112 -11.69 2.23 -11.95
C ARG A 112 -11.43 3.58 -12.62
N ASP A 113 -12.09 3.82 -13.75
CA ASP A 113 -11.83 4.91 -14.69
C ASP A 113 -10.33 5.06 -15.04
N ILE A 114 -9.71 3.93 -15.43
CA ILE A 114 -8.32 3.91 -15.89
C ILE A 114 -8.29 4.42 -17.33
N GLY A 115 -7.39 5.36 -17.62
CA GLY A 115 -7.05 5.74 -18.98
C GLY A 115 -5.59 6.08 -19.14
N GLY A 116 -5.24 6.70 -20.26
CA GLY A 116 -3.86 6.84 -20.71
C GLY A 116 -3.40 5.62 -21.50
N ILE A 117 -2.11 5.30 -21.40
CA ILE A 117 -1.50 4.14 -22.05
C ILE A 117 -1.73 2.92 -21.15
N ILE A 118 -2.24 1.84 -21.73
CA ILE A 118 -2.51 0.59 -21.03
C ILE A 118 -1.83 -0.54 -21.81
N VAL A 119 -1.09 -1.38 -21.09
CA VAL A 119 -0.41 -2.56 -21.63
C VAL A 119 -0.99 -3.78 -20.94
N ILE A 120 -1.42 -4.77 -21.72
CA ILE A 120 -2.03 -6.01 -21.23
C ILE A 120 -1.13 -7.18 -21.63
N ASP A 121 -0.64 -7.91 -20.64
CA ASP A 121 0.15 -9.13 -20.80
C ASP A 121 -0.78 -10.34 -20.68
N PHE A 122 -1.17 -10.90 -21.84
CA PHE A 122 -1.96 -12.13 -21.88
C PHE A 122 -1.04 -13.34 -21.84
N ILE A 123 -1.50 -14.42 -21.22
CA ILE A 123 -0.76 -15.70 -21.20
C ILE A 123 -0.46 -16.14 -22.64
N ASP A 124 0.78 -16.57 -22.88
CA ASP A 124 1.24 -17.03 -24.18
C ASP A 124 0.29 -18.04 -24.85
N MET A 125 -0.04 -17.77 -26.12
CA MET A 125 -0.88 -18.64 -26.95
C MET A 125 -0.13 -19.08 -28.19
N ALA A 126 -0.01 -20.40 -28.39
CA ALA A 126 0.70 -20.97 -29.53
C ALA A 126 -0.05 -20.74 -30.85
N LYS A 127 -1.38 -20.80 -30.83
CA LYS A 127 -2.21 -20.71 -32.04
C LYS A 127 -2.65 -19.27 -32.30
N GLY A 128 -2.35 -18.75 -33.50
CA GLY A 128 -2.81 -17.41 -33.93
C GLY A 128 -4.32 -17.22 -33.81
N LYS A 129 -5.11 -18.25 -34.14
CA LYS A 129 -6.57 -18.24 -33.99
C LYS A 129 -7.04 -17.95 -32.56
N ASN A 130 -6.30 -18.39 -31.55
CA ASN A 130 -6.62 -18.13 -30.14
C ASN A 130 -6.34 -16.67 -29.80
N ARG A 131 -5.23 -16.10 -30.28
CA ARG A 131 -4.91 -14.67 -30.16
C ARG A 131 -5.99 -13.79 -30.80
N ASP A 132 -6.41 -14.14 -32.02
CA ASP A 132 -7.46 -13.40 -32.73
C ASP A 132 -8.80 -13.42 -31.97
N LYS A 133 -9.12 -14.55 -31.32
CA LYS A 133 -10.33 -14.67 -30.48
C LYS A 133 -10.28 -13.77 -29.26
N VAL A 134 -9.13 -13.72 -28.56
CA VAL A 134 -8.94 -12.85 -27.40
C VAL A 134 -9.02 -11.38 -27.81
N LEU A 135 -8.34 -10.99 -28.89
CA LEU A 135 -8.42 -9.63 -29.44
C LEU A 135 -9.83 -9.26 -29.90
N GLY A 136 -10.57 -10.19 -30.52
CA GLY A 136 -11.96 -9.99 -30.90
C GLY A 136 -12.83 -9.68 -29.68
N THR A 137 -12.68 -10.47 -28.62
CA THR A 137 -13.41 -10.27 -27.36
C THR A 137 -13.06 -8.92 -26.71
N LEU A 138 -11.78 -8.54 -26.73
CA LEU A 138 -11.33 -7.25 -26.22
C LEU A 138 -11.96 -6.08 -26.99
N ARG A 139 -11.98 -6.16 -28.34
CA ARG A 139 -12.62 -5.14 -29.19
C ARG A 139 -14.12 -5.03 -28.93
N GLU A 140 -14.82 -6.16 -28.89
CA GLU A 140 -16.27 -6.19 -28.61
C GLU A 140 -16.59 -5.57 -27.24
N ALA A 141 -15.76 -5.83 -26.23
CA ALA A 141 -15.93 -5.23 -24.92
C ALA A 141 -15.65 -3.72 -24.92
N LEU A 142 -14.63 -3.26 -25.66
CA LEU A 142 -14.30 -1.83 -25.82
C LEU A 142 -15.36 -1.06 -26.59
N ASP A 143 -16.05 -1.68 -27.55
CA ASP A 143 -17.15 -1.04 -28.29
C ASP A 143 -18.33 -0.65 -27.37
N ALA A 144 -18.47 -1.34 -26.23
CA ALA A 144 -19.46 -1.02 -25.20
C ALA A 144 -18.94 0.03 -24.18
N ASP A 145 -17.68 0.45 -24.26
CA ASP A 145 -17.14 1.56 -23.47
C ASP A 145 -17.52 2.89 -24.13
N LYS A 146 -17.96 3.85 -23.31
CA LYS A 146 -18.29 5.20 -23.77
C LYS A 146 -17.04 6.05 -23.99
N SER A 147 -15.94 5.69 -23.35
CA SER A 147 -14.67 6.40 -23.45
C SER A 147 -13.97 6.03 -24.75
N LYS A 148 -13.41 7.01 -25.45
CA LYS A 148 -12.67 6.72 -26.69
C LYS A 148 -11.46 5.88 -26.36
N SER A 149 -11.35 4.73 -27.02
CA SER A 149 -10.19 3.84 -26.92
C SER A 149 -9.60 3.58 -28.30
N TYR A 150 -8.29 3.36 -28.33
CA TYR A 150 -7.58 2.90 -29.51
C TYR A 150 -6.74 1.69 -29.14
N LEU A 151 -7.01 0.56 -29.80
CA LEU A 151 -6.31 -0.70 -29.59
C LEU A 151 -5.24 -0.86 -30.68
N VAL A 152 -4.00 -1.05 -30.27
CA VAL A 152 -2.88 -1.42 -31.14
C VAL A 152 -2.85 -2.95 -31.28
N GLU A 153 -2.26 -3.45 -32.37
CA GLU A 153 -2.04 -4.89 -32.54
C GLU A 153 -1.09 -5.46 -31.47
N ILE A 154 -1.03 -6.78 -31.37
CA ILE A 154 -0.11 -7.47 -30.46
C ILE A 154 1.33 -7.12 -30.85
N SER A 155 2.10 -6.62 -29.89
CA SER A 155 3.52 -6.33 -30.06
C SER A 155 4.31 -7.62 -30.35
N PRO A 156 5.53 -7.53 -30.91
CA PRO A 156 6.41 -8.69 -31.07
C PRO A 156 6.71 -9.43 -29.76
N LEU A 157 6.53 -8.76 -28.61
CA LEU A 157 6.73 -9.31 -27.27
C LEU A 157 5.50 -10.04 -26.73
N GLY A 158 4.39 -10.10 -27.47
CA GLY A 158 3.14 -10.74 -27.03
C GLY A 158 2.19 -9.82 -26.25
N LEU A 159 2.61 -8.59 -25.96
CA LEU A 159 1.81 -7.60 -25.23
C LEU A 159 0.77 -6.95 -26.12
N VAL A 160 -0.40 -6.66 -25.56
CA VAL A 160 -1.44 -5.87 -26.20
C VAL A 160 -1.37 -4.43 -25.68
N GLU A 161 -1.17 -3.49 -26.58
CA GLU A 161 -1.08 -2.07 -26.26
C GLU A 161 -2.38 -1.34 -26.63
N MET A 162 -2.86 -0.46 -25.76
CA MET A 162 -4.01 0.39 -26.07
C MET A 162 -3.90 1.76 -25.40
N THR A 163 -4.70 2.68 -25.88
CA THR A 163 -4.96 3.95 -25.20
C THR A 163 -6.45 4.08 -24.90
N ARG A 164 -6.77 4.67 -23.75
CA ARG A 164 -8.15 5.02 -23.37
C ARG A 164 -8.17 6.46 -22.88
N GLN A 165 -9.14 7.24 -23.32
CA GLN A 165 -9.24 8.65 -22.95
C GLN A 165 -9.44 8.82 -21.43
N ASN A 166 -8.61 9.66 -20.80
CA ASN A 166 -8.84 10.12 -19.41
C ASN A 166 -10.02 11.07 -19.37
N ILE A 167 -11.05 10.74 -18.59
CA ILE A 167 -12.22 11.59 -18.35
C ILE A 167 -12.10 12.26 -16.98
N THR A 168 -11.69 11.50 -15.97
CA THR A 168 -11.47 11.98 -14.60
C THR A 168 -10.11 11.50 -14.06
N ASP A 169 -9.79 11.84 -12.82
CA ASP A 169 -8.56 11.42 -12.14
C ASP A 169 -8.55 9.91 -11.79
N GLY A 170 -9.71 9.24 -11.86
CA GLY A 170 -9.83 7.82 -11.56
C GLY A 170 -10.18 7.54 -10.09
N VAL A 171 -10.71 6.34 -9.84
CA VAL A 171 -11.20 5.96 -8.50
C VAL A 171 -10.07 5.89 -7.48
N ARG A 172 -8.91 5.37 -7.89
CA ARG A 172 -7.74 5.24 -7.02
C ARG A 172 -7.25 6.62 -6.55
N GLU A 173 -7.12 7.58 -7.46
CA GLU A 173 -6.62 8.93 -7.13
C GLU A 173 -7.56 9.69 -6.19
N ILE A 174 -8.87 9.51 -6.35
CA ILE A 174 -9.87 10.19 -5.51
C ILE A 174 -9.98 9.56 -4.12
N LEU A 175 -9.84 8.23 -4.01
CA LEU A 175 -10.09 7.48 -2.77
C LEU A 175 -8.83 7.17 -1.96
N THR A 176 -7.63 7.40 -2.51
CA THR A 176 -6.37 7.06 -1.84
C THR A 176 -5.45 8.26 -1.73
N VAL A 177 -4.45 8.14 -0.86
CA VAL A 177 -3.33 9.07 -0.75
C VAL A 177 -2.04 8.31 -0.91
N GLN A 178 -1.00 8.97 -1.41
CA GLN A 178 0.33 8.38 -1.56
C GLN A 178 0.84 7.91 -0.19
N CYS A 179 1.51 6.75 -0.17
CA CYS A 179 2.06 6.20 1.07
C CYS A 179 3.14 7.16 1.62
N PRO A 180 3.05 7.62 2.88
CA PRO A 180 4.02 8.58 3.42
C PRO A 180 5.40 7.97 3.70
N THR A 181 5.53 6.63 3.68
CA THR A 181 6.77 5.93 3.99
C THR A 181 7.58 5.58 2.75
N CYS A 182 6.91 5.10 1.70
CA CYS A 182 7.58 4.67 0.46
C CYS A 182 7.22 5.53 -0.74
N GLU A 183 6.44 6.58 -0.55
CA GLU A 183 5.97 7.46 -1.62
C GLU A 183 5.31 6.69 -2.78
N GLY A 184 4.68 5.56 -2.49
CA GLY A 184 4.02 4.72 -3.48
C GLY A 184 4.89 3.66 -4.16
N GLU A 185 6.19 3.56 -3.83
CA GLU A 185 7.08 2.51 -4.38
C GLU A 185 6.75 1.10 -3.89
N GLY A 186 6.05 0.97 -2.75
CA GLY A 186 5.69 -0.32 -2.16
C GLY A 186 6.86 -1.08 -1.53
N VAL A 187 8.03 -0.43 -1.40
CA VAL A 187 9.23 -0.97 -0.76
C VAL A 187 9.76 0.03 0.26
N VAL A 188 10.40 -0.48 1.31
CA VAL A 188 11.07 0.33 2.35
C VAL A 188 12.44 -0.29 2.64
N LEU A 189 13.39 0.51 3.13
CA LEU A 189 14.69 0.00 3.53
C LEU A 189 14.57 -1.06 4.62
N SER A 190 15.47 -2.05 4.58
CA SER A 190 15.55 -3.06 5.63
C SER A 190 16.10 -2.46 6.92
N ALA A 191 15.77 -3.07 8.07
CA ALA A 191 16.24 -2.58 9.37
C ALA A 191 17.78 -2.56 9.46
N GLU A 192 18.44 -3.53 8.82
CA GLU A 192 19.90 -3.62 8.73
C GLU A 192 20.48 -2.45 7.94
N THR A 193 19.85 -2.09 6.82
CA THR A 193 20.29 -0.95 6.00
C THR A 193 20.13 0.35 6.77
N VAL A 194 18.97 0.53 7.44
CA VAL A 194 18.72 1.72 8.27
C VAL A 194 19.69 1.80 9.45
N ALA A 195 20.05 0.68 10.09
CA ALA A 195 21.04 0.66 11.17
C ALA A 195 22.41 1.15 10.68
N LEU A 196 22.87 0.68 9.52
CA LEU A 196 24.14 1.13 8.92
C LEU A 196 24.11 2.63 8.56
N GLU A 197 23.00 3.14 8.05
CA GLU A 197 22.82 4.57 7.83
C GLU A 197 22.80 5.36 9.16
N GLY A 198 22.18 4.79 10.19
CA GLY A 198 22.15 5.34 11.54
C GLY A 198 23.56 5.54 12.10
N LEU A 199 24.47 4.57 11.93
CA LEU A 199 25.87 4.69 12.36
C LEU A 199 26.60 5.84 11.66
N ARG A 200 26.36 6.03 10.35
CA ARG A 200 26.95 7.15 9.60
C ARG A 200 26.42 8.50 10.10
N LYS A 201 25.11 8.60 10.32
CA LYS A 201 24.48 9.81 10.90
C LYS A 201 25.00 10.10 12.31
N MET A 202 25.17 9.08 13.14
CA MET A 202 25.74 9.22 14.49
C MET A 202 27.18 9.74 14.46
N LYS A 203 27.99 9.29 13.49
CA LYS A 203 29.34 9.80 13.28
C LYS A 203 29.35 11.30 12.92
N GLU A 204 28.42 11.72 12.05
CA GLU A 204 28.24 13.13 11.69
C GLU A 204 27.79 13.96 12.91
N ILE A 205 26.79 13.47 13.67
CA ILE A 205 26.31 14.14 14.89
C ILE A 205 27.42 14.30 15.92
N ALA A 206 28.23 13.27 16.17
CA ALA A 206 29.36 13.36 17.10
C ALA A 206 30.42 14.38 16.66
N ALA A 207 30.59 14.59 15.36
CA ALA A 207 31.50 15.61 14.83
C ALA A 207 30.93 17.03 15.01
N ASP A 208 29.63 17.22 14.77
CA ASP A 208 28.95 18.51 14.93
C ASP A 208 28.79 18.93 16.41
N HIS A 209 28.68 17.95 17.30
CA HIS A 209 28.46 18.13 18.74
C HIS A 209 29.70 17.73 19.56
N SER A 210 30.83 18.39 19.29
CA SER A 210 32.12 18.02 19.89
C SER A 210 32.18 18.15 21.41
N GLU A 211 31.35 19.03 22.00
CA GLU A 211 31.30 19.29 23.45
C GLU A 211 30.41 18.30 24.21
N ASP A 212 29.46 17.63 23.54
CA ASP A 212 28.51 16.71 24.17
C ASP A 212 29.16 15.34 24.37
N GLU A 213 28.95 14.66 25.49
CA GLU A 213 29.55 13.35 25.78
C GLU A 213 28.65 12.18 25.36
N ALA A 214 27.33 12.39 25.34
CA ALA A 214 26.36 11.37 25.00
C ALA A 214 25.15 11.93 24.23
N PHE A 215 24.46 11.03 23.52
CA PHE A 215 23.32 11.34 22.65
C PHE A 215 22.19 10.34 22.90
N LEU A 216 20.96 10.82 22.99
CA LEU A 216 19.75 10.01 23.00
C LEU A 216 19.04 10.10 21.65
N ILE A 217 18.91 8.98 20.95
CA ILE A 217 18.37 8.91 19.61
C ILE A 217 17.11 8.05 19.60
N ARG A 218 16.05 8.56 19.00
CA ARG A 218 14.81 7.82 18.80
C ARG A 218 14.82 7.08 17.48
N VAL A 219 14.71 5.75 17.54
CA VAL A 219 14.68 4.87 16.36
C VAL A 219 13.61 3.78 16.49
N ASN A 220 13.29 3.11 15.38
CA ASN A 220 12.42 1.95 15.42
C ASN A 220 13.04 0.82 16.30
N PRO A 221 12.25 0.09 17.12
CA PRO A 221 12.77 -0.98 17.98
C PRO A 221 13.60 -2.05 17.25
N LYS A 222 13.25 -2.41 16.01
CA LYS A 222 14.03 -3.38 15.23
C LYS A 222 15.42 -2.83 14.88
N VAL A 223 15.51 -1.54 14.60
CA VAL A 223 16.79 -0.86 14.31
C VAL A 223 17.60 -0.70 15.59
N ALA A 224 16.98 -0.31 16.71
CA ALA A 224 17.64 -0.25 18.01
C ALA A 224 18.25 -1.60 18.42
N ALA A 225 17.53 -2.70 18.22
CA ALA A 225 18.03 -4.04 18.51
C ALA A 225 19.28 -4.38 17.68
N LEU A 226 19.29 -4.02 16.40
CA LEU A 226 20.45 -4.23 15.52
C LEU A 226 21.63 -3.31 15.88
N LEU A 227 21.36 -2.06 16.27
CA LEU A 227 22.41 -1.12 16.69
C LEU A 227 23.06 -1.55 18.02
N ASN A 228 22.29 -2.13 18.94
CA ASN A 228 22.80 -2.64 20.21
C ASN A 228 23.47 -4.02 20.12
N ASP A 229 23.44 -4.66 18.95
CA ASP A 229 24.16 -5.92 18.75
C ASP A 229 25.68 -5.68 18.78
N SER A 230 26.45 -6.65 19.27
CA SER A 230 27.90 -6.48 19.46
C SER A 230 28.65 -6.27 18.13
N ASP A 231 28.11 -6.82 17.04
CA ASP A 231 28.71 -6.77 15.71
C ASP A 231 28.17 -5.60 14.85
N SER A 232 27.42 -4.66 15.46
CA SER A 232 26.81 -3.54 14.73
C SER A 232 27.82 -2.49 14.26
N GLY A 233 29.01 -2.43 14.88
CA GLY A 233 29.99 -1.35 14.69
C GLY A 233 29.74 -0.12 15.56
N LEU A 234 28.73 -0.14 16.43
CA LEU A 234 28.46 0.96 17.36
C LEU A 234 29.58 1.13 18.39
N VAL A 235 30.09 0.02 18.94
CA VAL A 235 31.20 0.05 19.92
C VAL A 235 32.44 0.71 19.30
N GLU A 236 32.77 0.34 18.07
CA GLU A 236 33.89 0.91 17.32
C GLU A 236 33.70 2.43 17.09
N LEU A 237 32.48 2.85 16.78
CA LEU A 237 32.13 4.27 16.63
C LEU A 237 32.26 5.04 17.95
N GLU A 238 31.80 4.47 19.06
CA GLU A 238 31.92 5.07 20.39
C GLU A 238 33.38 5.19 20.83
N GLU A 239 34.21 4.18 20.53
CA GLU A 239 35.66 4.21 20.76
C GLU A 239 36.37 5.26 19.90
N GLU A 240 36.01 5.37 18.61
CA GLU A 240 36.61 6.35 17.68
C GLU A 240 36.26 7.78 18.07
N THR A 241 35.01 8.03 18.45
CA THR A 241 34.48 9.39 18.71
C THR A 241 34.64 9.81 20.18
N GLY A 242 34.81 8.85 21.10
CA GLY A 242 34.78 9.08 22.54
C GLY A 242 33.40 9.48 23.07
N LYS A 243 32.33 9.27 22.27
CA LYS A 243 30.94 9.62 22.60
C LYS A 243 30.11 8.38 22.89
N GLN A 244 28.98 8.54 23.57
CA GLN A 244 28.03 7.43 23.79
C GLN A 244 26.67 7.67 23.14
N PHE A 245 26.05 6.62 22.63
CA PHE A 245 24.76 6.71 21.93
C PHE A 245 23.71 5.81 22.59
N HIS A 246 22.65 6.41 23.10
CA HIS A 246 21.53 5.70 23.66
C HIS A 246 20.35 5.71 22.70
N PHE A 247 19.54 4.65 22.75
CA PHE A 247 18.38 4.53 21.87
C PHE A 247 17.10 4.42 22.67
N GLU A 248 16.11 5.26 22.34
CA GLU A 248 14.72 5.08 22.75
C GLU A 248 13.87 4.70 21.53
N GLY A 249 12.77 3.99 21.74
CA GLY A 249 11.93 3.53 20.65
C GLY A 249 10.50 3.26 21.08
N GLY A 250 9.67 2.99 20.08
CA GLY A 250 8.29 2.52 20.24
C GLY A 250 7.82 1.85 18.95
N GLU A 251 6.99 0.81 19.06
CA GLU A 251 6.55 0.01 17.90
C GLU A 251 5.83 0.81 16.78
N ALA A 252 5.30 2.00 17.10
CA ALA A 252 4.58 2.85 16.14
C ALA A 252 5.49 3.68 15.22
N LEU A 253 6.82 3.65 15.42
CA LEU A 253 7.76 4.43 14.62
C LEU A 253 7.99 3.80 13.24
N ALA A 254 8.10 4.62 12.21
CA ALA A 254 8.51 4.18 10.88
C ALA A 254 9.92 3.55 10.95
N ILE A 255 10.21 2.58 10.09
CA ILE A 255 11.46 1.80 10.16
C ILE A 255 12.70 2.68 10.00
N ASP A 256 12.59 3.73 9.21
CA ASP A 256 13.59 4.72 8.86
C ASP A 256 13.63 5.91 9.84
N ASN A 257 12.81 5.89 10.90
CA ASN A 257 12.81 6.95 11.89
C ASN A 257 14.17 7.04 12.60
N PHE A 258 14.78 8.23 12.54
CA PHE A 258 16.02 8.56 13.22
C PHE A 258 15.96 10.01 13.67
N GLU A 259 15.82 10.25 14.96
CA GLU A 259 15.64 11.58 15.53
C GLU A 259 16.57 11.74 16.74
N LEU A 260 17.45 12.75 16.73
CA LEU A 260 18.22 13.13 17.91
C LEU A 260 17.28 13.84 18.89
N ILE A 261 17.09 13.26 20.08
CA ILE A 261 16.19 13.78 21.11
C ILE A 261 16.94 14.73 22.04
N GLU A 262 18.11 14.32 22.49
CA GLU A 262 18.89 15.07 23.47
C GLU A 262 20.38 14.73 23.35
N SER A 263 21.23 15.69 23.69
CA SER A 263 22.68 15.51 23.78
C SER A 263 23.22 16.33 24.95
N GLY A 264 24.31 15.88 25.55
CA GLY A 264 24.93 16.59 26.67
C GLY A 264 25.87 15.72 27.48
N GLU A 265 25.89 15.96 28.80
CA GLU A 265 26.70 15.19 29.73
C GLU A 265 26.25 13.73 29.76
N LYS A 266 27.22 12.80 29.82
CA LYS A 266 26.95 11.36 29.82
C LYS A 266 25.97 10.93 30.90
N SER A 267 26.15 11.43 32.13
CA SER A 267 25.33 11.04 33.28
C SER A 267 23.85 11.38 33.11
N ALA A 268 23.55 12.56 32.55
CA ALA A 268 22.20 13.04 32.33
C ALA A 268 21.48 12.25 31.22
N ILE A 269 22.19 11.95 30.13
CA ILE A 269 21.65 11.18 29.01
C ILE A 269 21.43 9.72 29.42
N GLU A 270 22.36 9.10 30.13
CA GLU A 270 22.21 7.74 30.65
C GLU A 270 20.94 7.64 31.52
N GLU A 271 20.75 8.55 32.49
CA GLU A 271 19.55 8.54 33.34
C GLU A 271 18.26 8.73 32.54
N ARG A 272 18.28 9.57 31.50
CA ARG A 272 17.13 9.86 30.64
C ARG A 272 16.79 8.72 29.68
N ALA A 273 17.80 7.97 29.23
CA ALA A 273 17.67 6.88 28.27
C ALA A 273 17.08 5.62 28.88
N LEU A 274 17.21 5.42 30.20
CA LEU A 274 16.72 4.22 30.86
C LEU A 274 15.18 4.18 30.83
N PRO A 275 14.57 3.13 30.23
CA PRO A 275 13.12 3.03 30.16
C PRO A 275 12.48 2.72 31.53
N PHE A 276 13.27 2.18 32.46
CA PHE A 276 12.82 1.79 33.80
C PHE A 276 13.80 2.24 34.87
N ARG A 277 13.33 2.33 36.12
CA ARG A 277 14.16 2.57 37.30
C ARG A 277 14.24 1.33 38.21
N PRO A 278 15.36 1.10 38.90
CA PRO A 278 15.41 0.09 39.97
C PRO A 278 14.29 0.30 40.99
N GLY A 279 13.58 -0.78 41.32
CA GLY A 279 12.40 -0.79 42.19
C GLY A 279 11.07 -0.54 41.48
N GLU A 280 11.07 -0.18 40.20
CA GLU A 280 9.86 -0.02 39.40
C GLU A 280 9.17 -1.36 39.16
N GLU A 281 7.83 -1.36 39.24
CA GLU A 281 7.02 -2.55 38.99
C GLU A 281 6.36 -2.45 37.61
N VAL A 282 6.71 -3.39 36.72
CA VAL A 282 6.36 -3.33 35.31
C VAL A 282 5.54 -4.57 34.94
N PHE A 283 4.48 -4.37 34.16
CA PHE A 283 3.65 -5.47 33.67
C PHE A 283 4.15 -5.95 32.31
N VAL A 284 4.81 -7.11 32.30
CA VAL A 284 5.50 -7.65 31.12
C VAL A 284 4.85 -8.94 30.64
N LYS A 285 4.92 -9.20 29.33
CA LYS A 285 4.63 -10.52 28.77
C LYS A 285 5.94 -11.31 28.70
N ILE A 286 5.98 -12.47 29.33
CA ILE A 286 7.15 -13.35 29.27
C ILE A 286 7.09 -14.08 27.93
N GLU A 287 8.12 -13.93 27.10
CA GLU A 287 8.09 -14.40 25.71
C GLU A 287 8.79 -15.73 25.53
N GLU A 288 9.96 -15.88 26.15
CA GLU A 288 10.84 -17.03 25.92
C GLU A 288 11.64 -17.40 27.19
N PRO A 289 12.07 -18.66 27.33
CA PRO A 289 12.98 -19.05 28.40
C PRO A 289 14.38 -18.45 28.16
N HIS A 290 15.10 -18.16 29.24
CA HIS A 290 16.47 -17.66 29.14
C HIS A 290 17.41 -18.76 28.61
N MET A 291 18.28 -18.43 27.65
CA MET A 291 19.08 -19.45 26.95
C MET A 291 20.13 -20.13 27.85
N TYR A 292 20.63 -19.42 28.87
CA TYR A 292 21.71 -19.90 29.74
C TYR A 292 21.28 -20.25 31.16
N ASN A 293 20.07 -19.86 31.58
CA ASN A 293 19.58 -20.11 32.93
C ASN A 293 18.19 -20.75 32.85
N ALA A 294 18.09 -22.00 33.29
CA ALA A 294 16.89 -22.81 33.12
C ALA A 294 15.69 -22.30 33.94
N ASP A 295 15.95 -21.54 35.00
CA ASP A 295 14.91 -21.02 35.89
C ASP A 295 14.44 -19.61 35.48
N ASP A 296 15.14 -18.95 34.56
CA ASP A 296 14.85 -17.56 34.16
C ASP A 296 14.11 -17.49 32.83
N ALA A 297 13.48 -16.34 32.57
CA ALA A 297 12.80 -16.07 31.31
C ALA A 297 13.08 -14.65 30.82
N ILE A 298 12.83 -14.41 29.54
CA ILE A 298 13.02 -13.13 28.88
C ILE A 298 11.65 -12.54 28.53
N ALA A 299 11.47 -11.27 28.87
CA ALA A 299 10.44 -10.42 28.30
C ALA A 299 11.09 -9.31 27.47
N ARG A 300 10.34 -8.79 26.50
CA ARG A 300 10.71 -7.58 25.76
C ARG A 300 9.60 -6.55 25.90
N ILE A 301 10.00 -5.31 26.17
CA ILE A 301 9.15 -4.13 25.98
C ILE A 301 9.85 -3.31 24.90
N ASP A 302 9.17 -3.10 23.78
CA ASP A 302 9.75 -2.56 22.55
C ASP A 302 11.00 -3.36 22.13
N SER A 303 12.19 -2.77 22.17
CA SER A 303 13.48 -3.43 21.89
C SER A 303 14.29 -3.77 23.14
N TYR A 304 13.78 -3.43 24.32
CA TYR A 304 14.52 -3.50 25.57
C TYR A 304 14.31 -4.85 26.27
N ILE A 305 15.41 -5.55 26.56
CA ILE A 305 15.38 -6.92 27.06
C ILE A 305 15.25 -6.91 28.58
N ILE A 306 14.28 -7.64 29.12
CA ILE A 306 14.11 -7.79 30.57
C ILE A 306 14.34 -9.27 30.91
N SER A 307 15.46 -9.57 31.55
CA SER A 307 15.75 -10.90 32.10
C SER A 307 15.09 -11.04 33.46
N ILE A 308 14.18 -12.00 33.60
CA ILE A 308 13.33 -12.16 34.77
C ILE A 308 13.74 -13.43 35.51
N THR A 309 14.24 -13.26 36.73
CA THR A 309 14.68 -14.37 37.58
C THR A 309 13.50 -15.22 38.05
N GLY A 310 13.60 -16.55 37.90
CA GLY A 310 12.60 -17.50 38.39
C GLY A 310 11.29 -17.55 37.58
N ALA A 311 11.27 -16.98 36.37
CA ALA A 311 10.08 -16.85 35.54
C ALA A 311 9.93 -17.91 34.43
N ALA A 312 10.79 -18.92 34.35
CA ALA A 312 10.75 -19.95 33.30
C ALA A 312 9.39 -20.67 33.18
N ASN A 313 8.68 -20.87 34.30
CA ASN A 313 7.38 -21.54 34.31
C ASN A 313 6.20 -20.65 33.85
N ALA A 314 6.43 -19.35 33.62
CA ALA A 314 5.42 -18.38 33.27
C ALA A 314 5.55 -17.85 31.82
N VAL A 315 6.31 -18.56 30.96
CA VAL A 315 6.44 -18.22 29.53
C VAL A 315 5.08 -18.23 28.84
N GLY A 316 4.76 -17.14 28.14
CA GLY A 316 3.48 -16.89 27.49
C GLY A 316 2.46 -16.16 28.36
N GLU A 317 2.71 -15.99 29.66
CA GLU A 317 1.85 -15.25 30.58
C GLU A 317 2.27 -13.79 30.72
N ARG A 318 1.33 -12.94 31.17
CA ARG A 318 1.63 -11.56 31.59
C ARG A 318 1.75 -11.51 33.11
N LYS A 319 2.87 -10.99 33.59
CA LYS A 319 3.20 -10.95 35.03
C LYS A 319 3.73 -9.56 35.41
N MET A 320 3.48 -9.18 36.67
CA MET A 320 4.14 -8.05 37.29
C MET A 320 5.55 -8.48 37.69
N VAL A 321 6.55 -7.71 37.30
CA VAL A 321 7.95 -7.91 37.67
C VAL A 321 8.49 -6.64 38.31
N ARG A 322 9.40 -6.78 39.26
CA ARG A 322 10.11 -5.64 39.85
C ARG A 322 11.51 -5.57 39.27
N ILE A 323 11.85 -4.41 38.71
CA ILE A 323 13.18 -4.14 38.16
C ILE A 323 14.20 -4.08 39.30
N GLN A 324 15.25 -4.88 39.23
CA GLN A 324 16.34 -4.94 40.21
C GLN A 324 17.53 -4.08 39.78
N SER A 325 17.95 -4.23 38.52
CA SER A 325 19.03 -3.46 37.92
C SER A 325 18.72 -3.16 36.46
N VAL A 326 19.25 -2.05 35.97
CA VAL A 326 18.99 -1.52 34.62
C VAL A 326 20.33 -1.21 33.96
N GLU A 327 20.52 -1.72 32.75
CA GLU A 327 21.68 -1.48 31.89
C GLU A 327 21.25 -0.72 30.62
N ARG A 328 22.16 -0.49 29.68
CA ARG A 328 21.86 0.28 28.46
C ARG A 328 20.82 -0.36 27.55
N ALA A 329 20.85 -1.69 27.39
CA ALA A 329 19.98 -2.43 26.46
C ALA A 329 19.16 -3.53 27.15
N SER A 330 19.36 -3.71 28.45
CA SER A 330 18.74 -4.79 29.22
C SER A 330 18.48 -4.40 30.67
N ALA A 331 17.53 -5.05 31.32
CA ALA A 331 17.32 -4.99 32.77
C ALA A 331 17.20 -6.40 33.36
N VAL A 332 17.55 -6.52 34.64
CA VAL A 332 17.28 -7.71 35.45
C VAL A 332 16.09 -7.41 36.35
N ALA A 333 15.14 -8.32 36.41
CA ALA A 333 13.92 -8.19 37.18
C ALA A 333 13.61 -9.46 37.97
N GLU A 334 12.86 -9.31 39.05
CA GLU A 334 12.30 -10.42 39.84
C GLU A 334 10.80 -10.55 39.61
N LEU A 335 10.31 -11.80 39.57
CA LEU A 335 8.87 -12.06 39.50
C LEU A 335 8.17 -11.69 40.81
N LEU A 336 7.12 -10.86 40.75
CA LEU A 336 6.35 -10.52 41.95
C LEU A 336 5.39 -11.66 42.35
N PRO A 337 5.14 -11.84 43.67
CA PRO A 337 4.23 -12.87 44.19
C PRO A 337 2.81 -12.76 43.60
N GLU A 338 2.09 -13.87 43.51
CA GLU A 338 0.72 -13.93 42.95
C GLU A 338 -0.29 -12.97 43.63
N GLU A 339 -0.03 -12.61 44.88
CA GLU A 339 -0.84 -11.67 45.66
C GLU A 339 -0.81 -10.25 45.07
N ALA A 340 0.29 -9.86 44.43
CA ALA A 340 0.50 -8.55 43.81
C ALA A 340 0.11 -8.50 42.32
N GLN A 341 -0.36 -9.61 41.74
CA GLN A 341 -0.73 -9.66 40.33
C GLN A 341 -2.15 -9.09 40.10
N PRO A 342 -2.37 -8.29 39.04
CA PRO A 342 -3.70 -7.77 38.71
C PRO A 342 -4.69 -8.91 38.44
N GLU A 343 -5.96 -8.73 38.84
CA GLU A 343 -6.98 -9.80 38.82
C GLU A 343 -7.22 -10.45 37.45
N GLU A 344 -6.91 -9.76 36.34
CA GLU A 344 -6.99 -10.33 34.99
C GLU A 344 -5.95 -11.45 34.73
N ALA A 345 -4.82 -11.45 35.43
CA ALA A 345 -3.77 -12.48 35.30
C ALA A 345 -4.08 -13.76 36.10
N LYS A 346 -5.06 -13.73 37.01
CA LYS A 346 -5.44 -14.88 37.87
C LYS A 346 -6.37 -15.88 37.18
N LYS A 347 -6.70 -15.67 35.90
CA LYS A 347 -7.60 -16.55 35.12
C LYS A 347 -6.90 -17.10 33.87
N SER A 348 -6.04 -18.10 34.05
CA SER A 348 -5.72 -19.08 33.02
C SER A 348 -5.08 -20.32 33.65
N PRO A 349 -5.73 -21.51 33.63
CA PRO A 349 -5.02 -22.74 33.94
C PRO A 349 -4.26 -23.25 32.69
N PRO A 350 -3.13 -23.96 32.86
CA PRO A 350 -2.36 -24.46 31.73
C PRO A 350 -3.15 -25.57 31.02
N ARG A 351 -3.40 -25.41 29.72
CA ARG A 351 -3.92 -26.48 28.86
C ARG A 351 -2.85 -27.57 28.71
N LYS A 352 -3.00 -28.67 29.45
CA LYS A 352 -2.32 -29.93 29.13
C LYS A 352 -2.69 -30.35 27.71
N LYS A 353 -1.71 -30.38 26.80
CA LYS A 353 -1.80 -31.08 25.51
C LYS A 353 -1.84 -32.59 25.78
N ASN A 354 -3.04 -33.15 25.88
CA ASN A 354 -3.22 -34.58 25.65
C ASN A 354 -3.64 -34.78 24.20
N GLY A 355 -2.79 -35.49 23.45
CA GLY A 355 -3.15 -36.03 22.15
C GLY A 355 -4.12 -37.19 22.30
N SER A 356 -5.21 -37.15 21.54
CA SER A 356 -5.79 -38.32 20.88
C SER A 356 -6.89 -37.85 19.92
N GLY A 357 -6.73 -38.20 18.65
CA GLY A 357 -7.77 -38.05 17.64
C GLY A 357 -8.87 -39.09 17.85
N GLY A 358 -10.11 -38.72 17.49
CA GLY A 358 -11.22 -39.68 17.52
C GLY A 358 -12.61 -39.05 17.39
N LYS A 359 -13.01 -38.79 16.14
CA LYS A 359 -14.36 -38.90 15.54
C LYS A 359 -15.64 -38.62 16.38
N SER A 360 -16.48 -37.80 15.75
CA SER A 360 -17.92 -38.00 15.43
C SER A 360 -19.03 -37.61 16.43
N GLY A 361 -20.09 -37.01 15.86
CA GLY A 361 -21.46 -36.89 16.43
C GLY A 361 -21.85 -35.44 16.76
N SER A 362 -22.54 -34.70 15.88
CA SER A 362 -24.00 -34.68 15.67
C SER A 362 -24.82 -34.07 16.81
N GLY A 363 -25.44 -32.92 16.54
CA GLY A 363 -26.83 -32.65 16.95
C GLY A 363 -27.08 -31.44 17.86
N GLY A 364 -27.93 -30.51 17.38
CA GLY A 364 -29.07 -30.04 18.18
C GLY A 364 -29.01 -28.64 18.81
N ASN A 365 -29.44 -27.64 18.04
CA ASN A 365 -30.49 -26.65 18.33
C ASN A 365 -30.73 -26.13 19.77
N GLY A 366 -30.77 -24.80 19.95
CA GLY A 366 -31.34 -24.19 21.16
C GLY A 366 -31.29 -22.65 21.18
N ASN A 367 -32.44 -22.03 20.90
CA ASN A 367 -32.75 -20.60 21.00
C ASN A 367 -32.41 -19.96 22.36
N GLY A 368 -32.07 -18.65 22.33
CA GLY A 368 -32.09 -17.80 23.53
C GLY A 368 -31.75 -16.33 23.28
N LYS A 369 -32.76 -15.52 22.89
CA LYS A 369 -32.88 -14.10 23.30
C LYS A 369 -33.64 -14.08 24.64
N PRO A 370 -33.43 -13.14 25.59
CA PRO A 370 -33.79 -11.70 25.43
C PRO A 370 -32.80 -10.71 26.12
N ALA A 371 -32.56 -9.51 25.60
CA ALA A 371 -33.25 -8.21 25.77
C ALA A 371 -32.80 -7.34 26.97
N GLY A 372 -32.69 -6.03 26.69
CA GLY A 372 -32.63 -4.91 27.65
C GLY A 372 -31.20 -4.51 28.03
N GLY A 373 -30.72 -3.28 27.91
CA GLY A 373 -31.34 -1.98 27.64
C GLY A 373 -30.58 -0.94 28.48
N ALA A 374 -30.08 0.15 27.89
CA ALA A 374 -29.74 1.36 28.64
C ALA A 374 -29.65 2.58 27.71
N ARG A 375 -30.42 3.60 28.09
CA ARG A 375 -30.41 4.98 27.60
C ARG A 375 -29.21 5.74 28.19
N GLY A 376 -28.77 6.78 27.49
CA GLY A 376 -27.95 7.88 28.03
C GLY A 376 -27.28 8.64 26.90
N GLN A 377 -27.96 9.60 26.26
CA GLN A 377 -28.00 11.04 26.60
C GLN A 377 -27.02 11.86 25.74
N LYS A 378 -27.63 12.80 25.02
CA LYS A 378 -27.00 13.88 24.27
C LYS A 378 -26.16 14.75 25.19
N ASN A 379 -25.04 15.25 24.68
CA ASN A 379 -24.76 16.68 24.72
C ASN A 379 -23.94 17.09 23.51
N GLY A 380 -24.40 18.13 22.83
CA GLY A 380 -23.67 18.83 21.81
C GLY A 380 -22.79 19.92 22.42
N GLY A 381 -21.68 20.19 21.74
CA GLY A 381 -20.82 21.35 21.96
C GLY A 381 -20.10 21.63 20.66
N ARG A 382 -20.60 22.62 19.91
CA ARG A 382 -19.91 23.26 18.79
C ARG A 382 -18.77 24.09 19.38
N GLU A 383 -17.59 24.02 18.80
CA GLU A 383 -16.74 25.19 18.68
C GLU A 383 -15.92 25.13 17.39
N ALA A 384 -16.02 26.22 16.65
CA ALA A 384 -15.36 26.47 15.38
C ALA A 384 -13.99 27.10 15.65
N GLY A 385 -12.94 26.55 15.04
CA GLY A 385 -11.59 27.13 15.06
C GLY A 385 -11.04 27.15 13.65
N ALA A 386 -11.18 28.31 12.99
CA ALA A 386 -10.61 28.59 11.69
C ALA A 386 -9.08 28.71 11.80
N GLY A 387 -8.35 27.95 10.97
CA GLY A 387 -6.89 28.05 10.82
C GLY A 387 -6.50 28.01 9.35
N LYS A 388 -6.59 29.16 8.68
CA LYS A 388 -5.95 29.39 7.37
C LYS A 388 -4.42 29.32 7.56
N LYS A 389 -3.73 28.48 6.79
CA LYS A 389 -2.31 28.70 6.45
C LYS A 389 -2.15 28.85 4.93
N PRO A 390 -1.33 29.80 4.46
CA PRO A 390 -1.28 30.20 3.06
C PRO A 390 -0.30 29.35 2.25
N ARG A 391 -0.64 29.17 0.96
CA ARG A 391 0.29 28.74 -0.10
C ARG A 391 1.22 29.91 -0.45
N PRO A 392 2.51 29.70 -0.78
CA PRO A 392 3.26 30.66 -1.56
C PRO A 392 3.23 30.29 -3.05
N ASP A 393 2.93 31.31 -3.86
CA ASP A 393 3.03 31.30 -5.31
C ASP A 393 4.49 31.30 -5.79
N SER A 394 4.67 30.70 -6.97
CA SER A 394 5.83 30.74 -7.85
C SER A 394 6.40 32.14 -8.13
N LYS A 395 7.72 32.26 -8.33
CA LYS A 395 8.35 32.74 -9.59
C LYS A 395 9.88 32.92 -9.54
N ASN A 396 10.48 32.74 -10.72
CA ASN A 396 11.84 33.04 -11.21
C ASN A 396 12.91 32.00 -10.83
N GLY A 397 13.65 31.37 -11.74
CA GLY A 397 13.92 31.67 -13.15
C GLY A 397 15.37 32.15 -13.29
N SER A 398 16.28 31.26 -13.68
CA SER A 398 17.57 31.59 -14.28
C SER A 398 18.28 30.33 -14.76
N GLU A 399 18.38 30.17 -16.09
CA GLU A 399 19.44 29.41 -16.76
C GLU A 399 20.82 30.01 -16.39
N PRO A 400 21.92 29.26 -16.61
CA PRO A 400 22.66 29.57 -17.83
C PRO A 400 23.16 28.34 -18.59
N SER A 401 23.23 28.51 -19.91
CA SER A 401 24.04 27.73 -20.84
C SER A 401 25.44 28.35 -20.94
N SER A 402 26.49 27.52 -21.08
CA SER A 402 27.58 27.73 -22.06
C SER A 402 28.72 26.70 -21.95
N GLN A 403 29.05 26.11 -23.11
CA GLN A 403 30.40 25.82 -23.64
C GLN A 403 31.22 24.70 -22.95
N ALA A 404 31.43 23.55 -23.57
CA ALA A 404 32.28 23.23 -24.73
C ALA A 404 33.78 23.24 -24.40
N GLU A 405 34.36 22.04 -24.27
CA GLU A 405 35.76 21.80 -24.63
C GLU A 405 35.93 20.44 -25.33
N SER A 406 36.77 20.51 -26.36
CA SER A 406 37.11 19.51 -27.36
C SER A 406 38.32 18.67 -26.95
N SER A 407 38.38 17.42 -27.39
CA SER A 407 39.68 16.78 -27.68
C SER A 407 39.53 15.71 -28.76
N ALA A 408 40.25 15.91 -29.86
CA ALA A 408 40.38 15.03 -31.01
C ALA A 408 41.65 14.16 -30.93
N LYS A 409 41.59 12.96 -31.53
CA LYS A 409 42.69 12.16 -32.17
C LYS A 409 42.00 10.96 -32.84
N LYS A 410 41.79 10.93 -34.17
CA LYS A 410 42.66 10.50 -35.29
C LYS A 410 43.14 9.03 -35.21
N ASP A 411 42.72 8.23 -36.20
CA ASP A 411 43.46 7.33 -37.13
C ASP A 411 42.39 6.74 -38.11
N GLU A 412 42.30 7.07 -39.42
CA GLU A 412 43.03 6.52 -40.62
C GLU A 412 42.95 4.97 -40.70
N GLU A 413 42.55 4.23 -41.76
CA GLU A 413 42.25 4.31 -43.22
C GLU A 413 41.25 3.13 -43.52
N GLY A 414 40.44 3.03 -44.59
CA GLY A 414 40.73 3.14 -46.02
C GLY A 414 39.52 2.71 -46.90
N GLU A 415 39.48 3.31 -48.11
CA GLU A 415 39.05 2.87 -49.47
C GLU A 415 37.89 1.86 -49.64
N GLU A 416 37.03 1.85 -50.67
CA GLU A 416 36.83 2.58 -51.95
C GLU A 416 35.42 2.17 -52.45
N GLY A 417 34.65 3.02 -53.14
CA GLY A 417 34.20 2.65 -54.49
C GLY A 417 32.74 2.98 -54.86
N ASP A 418 32.58 4.18 -55.42
CA ASP A 418 31.78 4.55 -56.61
C ASP A 418 30.22 4.69 -56.63
N LYS A 419 29.80 5.75 -57.33
CA LYS A 419 28.45 6.36 -57.53
C LYS A 419 27.84 5.87 -58.89
N PRO A 420 26.77 6.45 -59.55
CA PRO A 420 25.94 7.63 -59.25
C PRO A 420 24.40 7.62 -59.59
N VAL A 421 23.67 8.50 -58.87
CA VAL A 421 22.68 9.56 -59.29
C VAL A 421 21.49 9.25 -60.23
N LYS A 422 20.27 9.65 -59.80
CA LYS A 422 19.28 10.58 -60.45
C LYS A 422 17.96 10.63 -59.62
N SER A 423 17.62 11.70 -58.89
CA SER A 423 16.97 12.98 -59.28
C SER A 423 15.43 12.95 -59.41
N GLY A 424 14.73 13.67 -58.52
CA GLY A 424 13.55 14.48 -58.86
C GLY A 424 12.20 14.16 -58.19
N PRO A 425 11.30 15.17 -57.99
CA PRO A 425 10.56 15.36 -56.75
C PRO A 425 9.03 15.31 -56.90
N PHE A 426 8.28 15.14 -55.80
CA PHE A 426 6.82 15.37 -55.78
C PHE A 426 6.39 16.31 -54.66
N GLY A 427 5.67 17.35 -55.08
CA GLY A 427 5.35 18.52 -54.29
C GLY A 427 4.09 18.42 -53.45
N LEU A 428 4.09 19.27 -52.42
CA LEU A 428 2.98 19.67 -51.57
C LEU A 428 1.76 20.16 -52.39
N ARG A 429 0.55 19.68 -52.05
CA ARG A 429 -0.71 20.34 -52.45
C ARG A 429 -1.59 20.65 -51.24
N ARG A 430 -1.81 21.95 -51.04
CA ARG A 430 -2.76 22.58 -50.13
C ARG A 430 -4.21 22.27 -50.55
N GLY A 431 -5.01 21.72 -49.64
CA GLY A 431 -6.46 21.54 -49.77
C GLY A 431 -7.25 22.78 -49.36
N ARG A 432 -8.07 23.29 -50.28
CA ARG A 432 -8.90 24.51 -50.19
C ARG A 432 -10.15 24.28 -49.32
N ARG A 433 -10.43 25.24 -48.42
CA ARG A 433 -11.68 25.40 -47.66
C ARG A 433 -12.90 25.53 -48.60
N ARG A 434 -13.93 24.72 -48.40
CA ARG A 434 -15.30 24.92 -48.94
C ARG A 434 -16.11 25.78 -47.96
N ARG A 435 -16.60 26.94 -48.43
CA ARG A 435 -17.62 27.74 -47.75
C ARG A 435 -19.01 27.14 -48.01
N GLY A 436 -19.74 26.86 -46.94
CA GLY A 436 -21.15 26.48 -46.98
C GLY A 436 -22.06 27.66 -47.35
N ARG A 437 -23.06 27.37 -48.19
CA ARG A 437 -24.11 28.30 -48.62
C ARG A 437 -25.37 27.95 -47.82
N LYS A 438 -25.86 28.89 -47.01
CA LYS A 438 -27.15 28.82 -46.31
C LYS A 438 -28.28 28.75 -47.35
N LYS A 439 -29.22 27.81 -47.17
CA LYS A 439 -30.59 27.92 -47.67
C LYS A 439 -31.51 28.07 -46.46
N ALA A 440 -32.25 29.17 -46.46
CA ALA A 440 -33.48 29.33 -45.70
C ALA A 440 -34.61 28.89 -46.64
N ASP A 441 -35.53 28.08 -46.15
CA ASP A 441 -36.88 27.96 -46.70
C ASP A 441 -37.85 28.03 -45.53
N ALA A 442 -38.73 29.01 -45.62
CA ALA A 442 -39.95 29.17 -44.85
C ALA A 442 -41.09 29.08 -45.85
N GLY A 443 -42.15 28.33 -45.52
CA GLY A 443 -43.45 28.49 -46.17
C GLY A 443 -44.18 27.21 -46.51
N SER A 444 -45.31 27.07 -45.80
CA SER A 444 -46.48 26.19 -45.98
C SER A 444 -46.39 24.76 -45.45
#